data_AF-A0A7J8DA64-F1
#
_entry.id   AF-A0A7J8DA64-F1
#
_cell.length_a   1.000
_cell.length_b   1.000
_cell.length_c   1.000
_cell.angle_alpha   90.00
_cell.angle_beta   90.00
_cell.angle_gamma   90.00
#
_symmetry.space_group_name_H-M   'P 1'
#
loop_
_entity.id
_entity.type
_entity.pdbx_description
1 polymer ?
#
loop_
_entity_poly.entity_id
_entity_poly.type
_entity_poly.pdbx_seq_one_letter_code
_entity_poly.pdbx_strand_id
1 'polypeptide(L)'
;MENGAVYRPTTEENSGPARGARSGLAACFTPGRLKLPRRVIKGLQLLLSLLAFICEEVVSQCTLCGGLYFFEFISCSAFLLCLLMLLVYCTPIYDRVDAVKVKLSDFYITLGIGSAFLLASIIFVSTHDYTSAEIAATVFGFLASSMFLLDFGIMVYEKKQESQLRKPETTNRAEALTEPLNA
;
A
#
# COMPACT_ATOMS: atom_id res chain seq x y z
N MET A 1 -60.36 2.32 27.94
CA MET A 1 -60.31 1.71 26.59
C MET A 1 -60.66 2.87 25.67
N GLU A 2 -59.79 3.44 24.84
CA GLU A 2 -58.89 2.82 23.87
C GLU A 2 -57.48 3.43 23.90
N ASN A 3 -56.48 2.56 23.98
CA ASN A 3 -55.11 2.86 23.59
C ASN A 3 -55.02 2.60 22.08
N GLY A 4 -54.67 3.59 21.25
CA GLY A 4 -54.62 3.34 19.81
C GLY A 4 -54.17 4.52 18.96
N ALA A 5 -52.87 4.82 18.98
CA ALA A 5 -52.05 5.23 17.82
C ALA A 5 -50.72 5.88 18.27
N VAL A 6 -49.97 5.19 19.14
CA VAL A 6 -48.58 5.53 19.49
C VAL A 6 -47.62 4.81 18.54
N TYR A 7 -47.78 5.03 17.24
CA TYR A 7 -46.79 4.62 16.23
C TYR A 7 -46.80 5.63 15.08
N ARG A 8 -45.81 6.52 15.08
CA ARG A 8 -45.43 7.26 13.86
C ARG A 8 -44.78 6.26 12.90
N PRO A 9 -45.10 6.29 11.59
CA PRO A 9 -44.46 5.42 10.62
C PRO A 9 -42.94 5.67 10.63
N THR A 10 -42.21 4.58 10.89
CA THR A 10 -40.78 4.43 10.64
C THR A 10 -40.45 5.03 9.28
N THR A 11 -39.64 6.08 9.28
CA THR A 11 -39.07 6.66 8.07
C THR A 11 -38.29 5.57 7.36
N GLU A 12 -38.87 5.05 6.28
CA GLU A 12 -38.24 4.12 5.35
C GLU A 12 -36.92 4.70 4.83
N GLU A 13 -36.00 3.80 4.47
CA GLU A 13 -34.72 4.16 3.89
C GLU A 13 -34.91 5.11 2.70
N ASN A 14 -34.21 6.25 2.75
CA ASN A 14 -34.03 7.14 1.62
C ASN A 14 -33.31 6.39 0.49
N SER A 15 -34.09 5.73 -0.35
CA SER A 15 -33.68 5.08 -1.58
C SER A 15 -33.72 6.11 -2.71
N GLY A 16 -32.55 6.64 -3.06
CA GLY A 16 -32.40 7.43 -4.29
C GLY A 16 -31.10 8.20 -4.42
N PRO A 17 -30.09 7.67 -5.14
CA PRO A 17 -28.99 8.45 -5.67
C PRO A 17 -29.38 8.99 -7.06
N ALA A 18 -30.16 10.07 -7.10
CA ALA A 18 -30.45 10.76 -8.36
C ALA A 18 -29.49 11.94 -8.56
N ARG A 19 -28.22 11.65 -8.88
CA ARG A 19 -27.32 12.67 -9.44
C ARG A 19 -26.30 12.06 -10.40
N GLY A 20 -26.65 12.15 -11.68
CA GLY A 20 -25.69 12.30 -12.77
C GLY A 20 -25.03 11.02 -13.24
N ALA A 21 -25.51 10.52 -14.38
CA ALA A 21 -24.76 9.65 -15.27
C ALA A 21 -23.44 10.35 -15.70
N ARG A 22 -22.38 10.18 -14.92
CA ARG A 22 -21.02 10.55 -15.30
C ARG A 22 -20.06 9.46 -14.84
N SER A 23 -19.64 8.67 -15.83
CA SER A 23 -18.39 7.92 -15.88
C SER A 23 -18.26 6.70 -14.97
N GLY A 24 -18.50 5.51 -15.54
CA GLY A 24 -18.32 4.21 -14.89
C GLY A 24 -16.89 3.90 -14.41
N LEU A 25 -15.87 4.68 -14.81
CA LEU A 25 -14.53 4.60 -14.22
C LEU A 25 -14.41 5.44 -12.92
N ALA A 26 -15.09 6.58 -12.83
CA ALA A 26 -15.05 7.45 -11.65
C ALA A 26 -15.87 6.90 -10.48
N ALA A 27 -16.88 6.07 -10.74
CA ALA A 27 -17.64 5.36 -9.71
C ALA A 27 -16.88 4.16 -9.12
N CYS A 28 -16.01 3.51 -9.90
CA CYS A 28 -15.20 2.38 -9.43
C CYS A 28 -13.99 2.85 -8.62
N PHE A 29 -13.34 3.93 -9.05
CA PHE A 29 -12.27 4.59 -8.31
C PHE A 29 -12.88 5.59 -7.33
N THR A 30 -13.22 5.14 -6.12
CA THR A 30 -13.53 6.08 -5.03
C THR A 30 -12.23 6.41 -4.29
N PRO A 31 -11.52 7.52 -4.59
CA PRO A 31 -10.31 7.91 -3.87
C PRO A 31 -10.65 8.50 -2.49
N GLY A 32 -11.53 7.87 -1.71
CA GLY A 32 -11.96 8.34 -0.39
C GLY A 32 -11.45 7.54 0.82
N ARG A 33 -10.94 6.32 0.61
CA ARG A 33 -10.75 5.35 1.72
C ARG A 33 -9.32 5.20 2.29
N LEU A 34 -8.29 5.71 1.61
CA LEU A 34 -6.90 5.67 2.09
C LEU A 34 -6.41 7.09 2.39
N LYS A 35 -5.69 7.29 3.50
CA LYS A 35 -5.04 8.58 3.85
C LYS A 35 -4.27 9.06 2.61
N LEU A 36 -4.55 10.28 2.14
CA LEU A 36 -3.89 10.92 1.00
C LEU A 36 -2.37 10.69 0.94
N PRO A 37 -1.59 10.81 2.05
CA PRO A 37 -0.15 10.55 2.01
C PRO A 37 0.22 9.13 1.56
N ARG A 38 -0.53 8.11 1.98
CA ARG A 38 -0.23 6.71 1.64
C ARG A 38 -0.50 6.41 0.18
N ARG A 39 -1.46 7.10 -0.44
CA ARG A 39 -1.68 7.00 -1.89
C ARG A 39 -0.56 7.65 -2.69
N VAL A 40 -0.08 8.80 -2.24
CA VAL A 40 1.04 9.49 -2.89
C VAL A 40 2.31 8.63 -2.81
N ILE A 41 2.60 8.03 -1.66
CA ILE A 41 3.74 7.12 -1.50
C ILE A 41 3.65 5.93 -2.45
N LYS A 42 2.50 5.24 -2.49
CA LYS A 42 2.31 4.11 -3.44
C LYS A 42 2.37 4.52 -4.90
N GLY A 43 1.84 5.69 -5.23
CA GLY A 43 1.94 6.25 -6.58
C GLY A 43 3.39 6.55 -6.96
N LEU A 44 4.16 7.13 -6.05
CA LEU A 44 5.57 7.43 -6.25
C LEU A 44 6.41 6.15 -6.38
N GLN A 45 6.12 5.12 -5.59
CA GLN A 45 6.76 3.82 -5.67
C GLN A 45 6.49 3.12 -7.01
N LEU A 46 5.26 3.20 -7.52
CA LEU A 46 4.89 2.71 -8.85
C LEU A 46 5.62 3.49 -9.95
N LEU A 47 5.70 4.82 -9.81
CA LEU A 47 6.37 5.68 -10.78
C LEU A 47 7.89 5.42 -10.82
N LEU A 48 8.53 5.23 -9.66
CA LEU A 48 9.96 4.94 -9.56
C LEU A 48 10.31 3.53 -10.04
N SER A 49 9.48 2.53 -9.75
CA SER A 49 9.67 1.17 -10.30
C SER A 49 9.47 1.12 -11.81
N LEU A 50 8.51 1.89 -12.34
CA LEU A 50 8.33 2.07 -13.78
C LEU A 50 9.52 2.79 -14.42
N LEU A 51 10.03 3.86 -13.80
CA LEU A 51 11.22 4.56 -14.29
C LEU A 51 12.45 3.65 -14.29
N ALA A 52 12.64 2.86 -13.24
CA ALA A 52 13.73 1.88 -13.19
C ALA A 52 13.61 0.87 -14.34
N PHE A 53 12.40 0.35 -14.60
CA PHE A 53 12.14 -0.56 -15.71
C PHE A 53 12.40 0.08 -17.09
N ILE A 54 11.90 1.31 -17.31
CA ILE A 54 12.11 2.03 -18.58
C ILE A 54 13.59 2.36 -18.79
N CYS A 55 14.30 2.77 -17.74
CA CYS A 55 15.73 3.05 -17.82
C CYS A 55 16.53 1.79 -18.16
N GLU A 56 16.12 0.61 -17.68
CA GLU A 56 16.72 -0.68 -18.00
C GLU A 56 16.50 -1.08 -19.47
N GLU A 57 15.26 -1.00 -19.95
CA GLU A 57 14.87 -1.38 -21.33
C GLU A 57 15.57 -0.49 -22.38
N VAL A 58 15.88 0.75 -22.02
CA VAL A 58 16.61 1.70 -22.88
C VAL A 58 18.12 1.37 -22.95
N VAL A 59 18.66 0.54 -22.06
CA VAL A 59 20.06 0.07 -22.11
C VAL A 59 20.21 -1.04 -23.16
N SER A 60 20.34 -0.65 -24.44
CA SER A 60 20.50 -1.59 -25.57
C SER A 60 21.91 -2.17 -25.76
N GLN A 61 22.83 -2.00 -24.81
CA GLN A 61 24.25 -2.38 -24.94
C GLN A 61 24.74 -2.97 -23.61
N CYS A 62 24.77 -4.30 -23.47
CA CYS A 62 25.39 -4.94 -22.31
C CYS A 62 26.35 -6.06 -22.69
N THR A 63 27.52 -6.00 -22.06
CA THR A 63 28.66 -6.94 -22.09
C THR A 63 28.45 -8.12 -21.13
N LEU A 64 27.61 -7.96 -20.10
CA LEU A 64 27.30 -8.98 -19.08
C LEU A 64 25.78 -9.03 -18.78
N CYS A 65 24.98 -9.57 -19.72
CA CYS A 65 23.50 -9.54 -19.65
C CYS A 65 22.86 -10.20 -18.41
N GLY A 66 23.59 -10.98 -17.62
CA GLY A 66 23.02 -11.71 -16.48
C GLY A 66 22.46 -10.83 -15.36
N GLY A 67 23.14 -9.70 -15.05
CA GLY A 67 22.69 -8.77 -14.01
C GLY A 67 21.44 -7.99 -14.41
N LEU A 68 21.37 -7.56 -15.68
CA LEU A 68 20.20 -6.86 -16.23
C LEU A 68 18.96 -7.73 -16.21
N TYR A 69 19.02 -8.98 -16.70
CA TYR A 69 17.83 -9.85 -16.73
C TYR A 69 17.23 -10.11 -15.34
N PHE A 70 18.10 -10.21 -14.31
CA PHE A 70 17.63 -10.38 -12.94
C PHE A 70 16.95 -9.12 -12.41
N PHE A 71 17.52 -7.95 -12.71
CA PHE A 71 16.94 -6.66 -12.32
C PHE A 71 15.65 -6.34 -13.09
N GLU A 72 15.58 -6.66 -14.38
CA GLU A 72 14.37 -6.59 -15.23
C GLU A 72 13.23 -7.43 -14.65
N PHE A 73 13.52 -8.70 -14.32
CA PHE A 73 12.52 -9.59 -13.74
C PHE A 73 11.94 -9.04 -12.42
N ILE A 74 12.82 -8.53 -11.55
CA ILE A 74 12.41 -7.99 -10.26
C ILE A 74 11.69 -6.66 -10.40
N SER A 75 12.13 -5.77 -11.29
CA SER A 75 11.50 -4.47 -11.51
C SER A 75 10.13 -4.61 -12.16
N CYS A 76 9.97 -5.50 -13.15
CA CYS A 76 8.68 -5.83 -13.74
C CYS A 76 7.72 -6.43 -12.69
N SER A 77 8.21 -7.39 -11.89
CA SER A 77 7.41 -7.99 -10.81
C SER A 77 6.99 -6.93 -9.78
N ALA A 78 7.89 -6.04 -9.39
CA ALA A 78 7.63 -4.95 -8.45
C ALA A 78 6.57 -3.99 -8.98
N PHE A 79 6.68 -3.60 -10.26
CA PHE A 79 5.71 -2.73 -10.93
C PHE A 79 4.33 -3.37 -10.98
N LEU A 80 4.22 -4.62 -11.45
CA LEU A 80 2.95 -5.33 -11.55
C LEU A 80 2.28 -5.52 -10.18
N LEU A 81 3.06 -5.86 -9.15
CA LEU A 81 2.53 -6.02 -7.79
C LEU A 81 2.10 -4.68 -7.18
N CYS A 82 2.85 -3.59 -7.40
CA CYS A 82 2.45 -2.25 -6.95
C CYS A 82 1.16 -1.80 -7.65
N LEU A 83 1.05 -2.07 -8.95
CA LEU A 83 -0.15 -1.77 -9.75
C LEU A 83 -1.34 -2.58 -9.25
N LEU A 84 -1.16 -3.89 -9.02
CA LEU A 84 -2.19 -4.76 -8.47
C LEU A 84 -2.67 -4.26 -7.11
N MET A 85 -1.76 -3.91 -6.21
CA MET A 85 -2.11 -3.38 -4.90
C MET A 85 -2.85 -2.05 -5.02
N LEU A 86 -2.42 -1.16 -5.91
CA LEU A 86 -3.12 0.09 -6.17
C LEU A 86 -4.55 -0.15 -6.69
N LEU A 87 -4.73 -1.11 -7.60
CA LEU A 87 -6.07 -1.50 -8.07
C LEU A 87 -6.94 -2.07 -6.94
N VAL A 88 -6.41 -2.94 -6.08
CA VAL A 88 -7.15 -3.48 -4.93
C VAL A 88 -7.57 -2.35 -3.98
N TYR A 89 -6.71 -1.36 -3.76
CA TYR A 89 -7.02 -0.19 -2.92
C TYR A 89 -7.98 0.81 -3.58
N CYS A 90 -8.01 0.87 -4.90
CA CYS A 90 -8.88 1.75 -5.66
C CYS A 90 -10.27 1.14 -5.90
N THR A 91 -10.37 -0.19 -5.94
CA THR A 91 -11.61 -0.93 -6.19
C THR A 91 -12.40 -1.21 -4.91
N PRO A 92 -13.73 -1.37 -5.00
CA PRO A 92 -14.58 -1.73 -3.85
C PRO A 92 -14.33 -3.16 -3.33
N ILE A 93 -13.41 -3.92 -3.95
CA ILE A 93 -12.98 -5.24 -3.48
C ILE A 93 -12.39 -5.14 -2.07
N TYR A 94 -11.76 -4.01 -1.72
CA TYR A 94 -11.24 -3.78 -0.37
C TYR A 94 -12.33 -3.93 0.71
N ASP A 95 -13.56 -3.47 0.48
CA ASP A 95 -14.65 -3.58 1.47
C ASP A 95 -15.18 -5.01 1.61
N ARG A 96 -14.87 -5.90 0.65
CA ARG A 96 -15.24 -7.32 0.69
C ARG A 96 -14.21 -8.19 1.39
N VAL A 97 -13.01 -7.65 1.64
CA VAL A 97 -11.89 -8.37 2.26
C VAL A 97 -11.60 -7.75 3.61
N ASP A 98 -11.36 -8.57 4.63
CA ASP A 98 -11.03 -8.07 5.98
C ASP A 98 -9.87 -7.06 5.93
N ALA A 99 -10.13 -5.81 6.33
CA ALA A 99 -9.14 -4.73 6.30
C ALA A 99 -7.82 -5.09 7.02
N VAL A 100 -7.91 -5.92 8.06
CA VAL A 100 -6.76 -6.43 8.82
C VAL A 100 -5.89 -7.37 7.97
N LYS A 101 -6.51 -8.28 7.21
CA LYS A 101 -5.79 -9.20 6.32
C LYS A 101 -5.14 -8.45 5.17
N VAL A 102 -5.83 -7.46 4.60
CA VAL A 102 -5.26 -6.64 3.52
C VAL A 102 -4.07 -5.83 4.02
N LYS A 103 -4.14 -5.22 5.22
CA LYS A 103 -2.99 -4.51 5.82
C LYS A 103 -1.78 -5.43 6.05
N LEU A 104 -2.00 -6.65 6.53
CA LEU A 104 -0.93 -7.64 6.72
C LEU A 104 -0.32 -8.07 5.37
N SER A 105 -1.16 -8.38 4.39
CA SER A 105 -0.71 -8.72 3.03
C SER A 105 0.11 -7.59 2.41
N ASP A 106 -0.36 -6.35 2.53
CA ASP A 106 0.34 -5.17 2.04
C ASP A 106 1.72 -5.00 2.70
N PHE A 107 1.82 -5.27 3.99
CA PHE A 107 3.10 -5.26 4.71
C PHE A 107 4.07 -6.31 4.17
N TYR A 108 3.62 -7.56 4.00
CA TYR A 108 4.47 -8.65 3.49
C TYR A 108 4.87 -8.43 2.03
N ILE A 109 3.96 -7.95 1.19
CA ILE A 109 4.21 -7.66 -0.22
C ILE A 109 5.23 -6.53 -0.34
N THR A 110 5.05 -5.43 0.40
CA THR A 110 5.99 -4.30 0.37
C THR A 110 7.37 -4.69 0.89
N LEU A 111 7.43 -5.51 1.96
CA LEU A 111 8.69 -6.04 2.48
C LEU A 111 9.39 -6.96 1.48
N GLY A 112 8.65 -7.88 0.85
CA GLY A 112 9.19 -8.84 -0.12
C GLY A 112 9.69 -8.17 -1.40
N ILE A 113 8.92 -7.21 -1.92
CA ILE A 113 9.34 -6.45 -3.11
C ILE A 113 10.52 -5.54 -2.76
N GLY A 114 10.46 -4.82 -1.63
CA GLY A 114 11.54 -3.94 -1.19
C GLY A 114 12.87 -4.67 -1.01
N SER A 115 12.85 -5.87 -0.42
CA SER A 115 14.05 -6.69 -0.25
C SER A 115 14.57 -7.25 -1.58
N ALA A 116 13.69 -7.75 -2.44
CA ALA A 116 14.08 -8.23 -3.77
C ALA A 116 14.70 -7.10 -4.61
N PHE A 117 14.08 -5.91 -4.60
CA PHE A 117 14.54 -4.74 -5.35
C PHE A 117 15.88 -4.20 -4.83
N LEU A 118 16.10 -4.24 -3.51
CA LEU A 118 17.39 -3.91 -2.89
C LEU A 118 18.47 -4.90 -3.31
N LEU A 119 18.19 -6.21 -3.25
CA LEU A 119 19.12 -7.25 -3.71
C LEU A 119 19.46 -7.10 -5.19
N ALA A 120 18.45 -6.85 -6.03
CA ALA A 120 18.64 -6.59 -7.44
C ALA A 120 19.57 -5.39 -7.67
N SER A 121 19.36 -4.29 -6.95
CA SER A 121 20.19 -3.08 -7.04
C SER A 121 21.65 -3.34 -6.60
N ILE A 122 21.87 -4.16 -5.57
CA ILE A 122 23.23 -4.56 -5.12
C ILE A 122 23.94 -5.40 -6.18
N ILE A 123 23.23 -6.36 -6.76
CA ILE A 123 23.79 -7.23 -7.81
C ILE A 123 24.13 -6.38 -9.04
N PHE A 124 23.19 -5.53 -9.45
CA PHE A 124 23.35 -4.64 -10.61
C PHE A 124 24.55 -3.69 -10.45
N VAL A 125 24.70 -3.04 -9.28
CA VAL A 125 25.85 -2.16 -9.02
C VAL A 125 27.18 -2.93 -9.00
N SER A 126 27.16 -4.22 -8.67
CA SER A 126 28.37 -5.04 -8.63
C SER A 126 28.82 -5.53 -10.01
N THR A 127 27.95 -5.45 -11.02
CA THR A 127 28.18 -6.06 -12.34
C THR A 127 28.24 -5.08 -13.51
N HIS A 128 28.02 -3.77 -13.30
CA HIS A 128 27.90 -2.81 -14.39
C HIS A 128 29.25 -2.20 -14.83
N ASP A 129 29.36 -1.82 -16.11
CA ASP A 129 30.60 -1.31 -16.75
C ASP A 129 30.65 0.23 -16.80
N TYR A 130 29.97 0.90 -15.85
CA TYR A 130 29.90 2.36 -15.72
C TYR A 130 29.43 3.11 -16.97
N THR A 131 28.57 2.51 -17.78
CA THR A 131 27.92 3.24 -18.87
C THR A 131 26.91 4.26 -18.32
N SER A 132 26.70 5.36 -19.03
CA SER A 132 25.79 6.44 -18.59
C SER A 132 24.35 5.95 -18.34
N ALA A 133 23.89 4.97 -19.14
CA ALA A 133 22.56 4.39 -19.02
C ALA A 133 22.45 3.44 -17.82
N GLU A 134 23.45 2.59 -17.58
CA GLU A 134 23.51 1.71 -16.39
C GLU A 134 23.61 2.52 -15.10
N ILE A 135 24.37 3.63 -15.10
CA ILE A 135 24.45 4.53 -13.94
C ILE A 135 23.07 5.12 -13.63
N ALA A 136 22.33 5.56 -14.66
CA ALA A 136 20.98 6.09 -14.47
C ALA A 136 20.02 5.03 -13.89
N ALA A 137 20.02 3.82 -14.47
CA ALA A 137 19.23 2.68 -13.98
C ALA A 137 19.58 2.34 -12.52
N THR A 138 20.87 2.32 -12.17
CA THR A 138 21.35 2.09 -10.79
C THR A 138 20.82 3.14 -9.82
N VAL A 139 20.89 4.43 -10.16
CA VAL A 139 20.42 5.53 -9.31
C VAL A 139 18.92 5.45 -9.08
N PHE A 140 18.13 5.21 -10.14
CA PHE A 140 16.70 5.00 -10.01
C PHE A 140 16.37 3.72 -9.22
N GLY A 141 17.20 2.69 -9.35
CA GLY A 141 17.14 1.48 -8.54
C GLY A 141 17.24 1.76 -7.04
N PHE A 142 18.29 2.46 -6.62
CA PHE A 142 18.46 2.85 -5.21
C PHE A 142 17.36 3.79 -4.73
N LEU A 143 16.91 4.74 -5.56
CA LEU A 143 15.79 5.62 -5.22
C LEU A 143 14.50 4.83 -4.97
N ALA A 144 14.16 3.89 -5.85
CA ALA A 144 13.02 3.01 -5.66
C ALA A 144 13.17 2.16 -4.39
N SER A 145 14.34 1.53 -4.17
CA SER A 145 14.61 0.76 -2.95
C SER A 145 14.43 1.59 -1.67
N SER A 146 14.93 2.83 -1.68
CA SER A 146 14.75 3.76 -0.56
C SER A 146 13.27 4.07 -0.28
N MET A 147 12.45 4.23 -1.32
CA MET A 147 11.02 4.47 -1.16
C MET A 147 10.28 3.25 -0.60
N PHE A 148 10.62 2.03 -1.05
CA PHE A 148 10.08 0.81 -0.45
C PHE A 148 10.48 0.67 1.03
N LEU A 149 11.72 1.02 1.39
CA LEU A 149 12.17 1.02 2.79
C LEU A 149 11.47 2.09 3.63
N LEU A 150 11.22 3.27 3.08
CA LEU A 150 10.47 4.32 3.76
C LEU A 150 9.01 3.92 3.99
N ASP A 151 8.33 3.34 2.99
CA ASP A 151 6.95 2.85 3.15
C ASP A 151 6.89 1.73 4.20
N PHE A 152 7.86 0.80 4.18
CA PHE A 152 8.02 -0.21 5.22
C PHE A 152 8.24 0.41 6.62
N GLY A 153 9.13 1.38 6.74
CA GLY A 153 9.42 2.08 7.99
C GLY A 153 8.20 2.81 8.56
N ILE A 154 7.43 3.47 7.70
CA ILE A 154 6.17 4.14 8.07
C ILE A 154 5.16 3.11 8.58
N MET A 155 4.99 1.98 7.88
CA MET A 155 4.08 0.91 8.31
C MET A 155 4.48 0.30 9.66
N VAL A 156 5.78 0.08 9.89
CA VAL A 156 6.29 -0.40 11.18
C VAL A 156 6.03 0.63 12.28
N TYR A 157 6.24 1.92 12.00
CA TYR A 157 5.98 2.99 12.95
C TYR A 157 4.49 3.08 13.33
N GLU A 158 3.59 3.05 12.35
CA GLU A 158 2.14 3.03 12.59
C GLU A 158 1.75 1.79 13.43
N LYS A 159 2.26 0.60 13.10
CA LYS A 159 1.97 -0.64 13.85
C LYS A 159 2.49 -0.57 15.30
N LYS A 160 3.68 0.01 15.51
CA LYS A 160 4.27 0.21 16.83
C LYS A 160 3.44 1.21 17.64
N GLN A 161 2.95 2.28 17.02
CA GLN A 161 2.08 3.26 17.65
C GLN A 161 0.72 2.64 18.04
N GLU A 162 0.09 1.87 17.15
CA GLU A 162 -1.14 1.12 17.46
C GLU A 162 -0.93 0.14 18.63
N SER A 163 0.21 -0.56 18.66
CA SER A 163 0.55 -1.49 19.76
C SER A 163 0.76 -0.76 21.09
N GLN A 164 1.39 0.41 21.06
CA GLN A 164 1.60 1.25 22.25
C GLN A 164 0.32 1.92 22.73
N LEU A 165 -0.67 2.16 21.86
CA LEU A 165 -1.99 2.68 22.26
C LEU A 165 -2.90 1.58 22.81
N ARG A 166 -2.74 0.33 22.35
CA ARG A 166 -3.49 -0.83 22.85
C ARG A 166 -2.97 -1.34 24.21
N LYS A 167 -1.67 -1.15 24.49
CA LYS A 167 -1.04 -1.52 25.77
C LYS A 167 -1.65 -0.79 26.99
N PRO A 168 -1.90 0.54 27.01
CA PRO A 168 -2.49 1.25 28.13
C PRO A 168 -3.96 0.88 28.38
N GLU A 169 -4.73 0.50 27.36
CA GLU A 169 -6.11 0.03 27.56
C GLU A 169 -6.17 -1.28 28.35
N THR A 170 -5.24 -2.21 28.11
CA THR A 170 -5.15 -3.46 28.86
C THR A 170 -4.75 -3.22 30.33
N THR A 171 -3.88 -2.24 30.58
CA THR A 171 -3.47 -1.86 31.94
C THR A 171 -4.63 -1.19 32.69
N ASN A 172 -5.33 -0.23 32.09
CA ASN A 172 -6.47 0.45 32.72
C ASN A 172 -7.64 -0.50 33.00
N ARG A 173 -7.90 -1.48 32.11
CA ARG A 173 -8.95 -2.49 32.33
C ARG A 173 -8.57 -3.49 33.43
N ALA A 174 -7.28 -3.81 33.57
CA ALA A 174 -6.81 -4.64 34.68
C ALA A 174 -6.93 -3.89 36.01
N GLU A 175 -6.59 -2.59 36.05
CA GLU A 175 -6.71 -1.73 37.22
C GLU A 175 -8.18 -1.54 37.65
N ALA A 176 -9.08 -1.29 36.69
CA ALA A 176 -10.52 -1.14 36.93
C ALA A 176 -11.22 -2.44 37.38
N LEU A 177 -10.65 -3.62 37.09
CA LEU A 177 -11.19 -4.89 37.57
C LEU A 177 -10.68 -5.24 38.99
N THR A 178 -9.57 -4.63 39.42
CA THR A 178 -9.00 -4.79 40.76
C THR A 178 -9.46 -3.75 41.76
N GLU A 179 -10.21 -2.73 41.36
CA GLU A 179 -10.81 -1.78 42.29
C GLU A 179 -11.98 -2.47 43.01
N PRO A 180 -11.88 -2.78 44.33
CA PRO A 180 -12.95 -3.44 45.04
C PRO A 180 -14.15 -2.49 45.09
N LEU A 181 -15.30 -2.98 44.62
CA LEU A 181 -16.60 -2.33 44.68
C LEU A 181 -17.01 -2.12 46.15
N ASN A 182 -16.47 -1.11 46.81
CA ASN A 182 -16.75 -0.78 48.20
C ASN A 182 -17.30 0.64 48.29
N ALA A 183 -18.62 0.75 48.18
CA ALA A 183 -19.47 1.78 48.78
C ALA A 183 -20.92 1.31 48.77
#